data_AF-A0A3D0T454-F1
#
_entry.id   AF-A0A3D0T454-F1
#
_cell.length_a   1.000
_cell.length_b   1.000
_cell.length_c   1.000
_cell.angle_alpha   90.00
_cell.angle_beta   90.00
_cell.angle_gamma   90.00
#
_symmetry.space_group_name_H-M   'P 1'
#
loop_
_entity.id
_entity.type
_entity.pdbx_description
1 polymer ?
#
loop_
_entity_poly.entity_id
_entity_poly.type
_entity_poly.pdbx_seq_one_letter_code
_entity_poly.pdbx_strand_id
1 'polypeptide(L)' 'MSKFPQQVSIVEVGARDGLQNETAVIELPVKLAFIDGLGRAGLKRI' A
#
# COMPACT_ATOMS: atom_id res chain seq x y z
N MET A 1 -12.32 -17.28 -25.34
CA MET A 1 -11.09 -17.27 -24.51
C MET A 1 -11.03 -15.94 -23.78
N SER A 2 -10.92 -15.94 -22.44
CA SER A 2 -10.83 -14.70 -21.66
C SER A 2 -9.51 -13.99 -21.99
N LYS A 3 -9.56 -12.68 -22.24
CA LYS A 3 -8.39 -11.85 -22.63
C LYS A 3 -7.57 -11.35 -21.43
N PHE A 4 -7.70 -11.98 -20.26
CA PHE A 4 -7.09 -11.49 -19.03
C PHE A 4 -5.98 -12.41 -18.53
N PRO A 5 -4.96 -11.85 -17.85
CA PRO A 5 -3.91 -12.63 -17.24
C PRO A 5 -4.47 -13.52 -16.11
N GLN A 6 -3.87 -14.70 -15.92
CA GLN A 6 -4.25 -15.65 -14.86
C GLN A 6 -3.89 -15.16 -13.45
N GLN A 7 -2.94 -14.23 -13.35
CA GLN A 7 -2.49 -13.63 -12.11
C GLN A 7 -2.01 -12.20 -12.37
N VAL A 8 -2.21 -11.33 -11.38
CA VAL A 8 -1.68 -9.96 -11.37
C VAL A 8 -0.88 -9.74 -10.10
N SER A 9 0.06 -8.79 -10.15
CA SER A 9 0.78 -8.31 -8.98
C SER A 9 0.19 -6.98 -8.54
N ILE A 10 -0.07 -6.84 -7.24
CA ILE A 10 -0.43 -5.57 -6.62
C ILE A 10 0.84 -5.02 -5.98
N VAL A 11 1.21 -3.80 -6.37
CA VAL A 11 2.33 -3.05 -5.79
C VAL A 11 1.71 -1.87 -5.06
N GLU A 12 1.68 -1.95 -3.73
CA GLU A 12 1.22 -0.86 -2.90
C GLU A 12 2.33 0.17 -2.77
N VAL A 13 1.99 1.46 -2.82
CA VAL A 13 2.96 2.56 -2.75
C VAL A 13 2.47 3.69 -1.85
N GLY A 14 1.28 3.58 -1.26
CA GLY A 14 0.65 4.58 -0.43
C GLY A 14 1.49 4.98 0.76
N ALA A 15 2.23 4.05 1.37
CA ALA A 15 3.11 4.33 2.51
C ALA A 15 4.27 5.29 2.16
N ARG A 16 4.64 5.39 0.87
CA ARG A 16 5.63 6.35 0.38
C ARG A 16 4.96 7.45 -0.44
N ASP A 17 4.48 7.10 -1.63
CA ASP A 17 4.00 8.07 -2.61
C ASP A 17 2.71 8.75 -2.16
N GLY A 18 1.78 8.00 -1.56
CA GLY A 18 0.56 8.55 -0.98
C GLY A 18 0.88 9.55 0.13
N LEU A 19 1.57 9.09 1.19
CA LEU A 19 1.89 9.93 2.35
C LEU A 19 2.80 11.13 2.00
N GLN A 20 3.60 11.05 0.94
CA GLN A 20 4.42 12.17 0.48
C GLN A 20 3.58 13.28 -0.20
N ASN A 21 2.44 12.93 -0.80
CA ASN A 21 1.53 13.88 -1.44
C ASN A 21 0.51 14.49 -0.46
N GLU A 22 0.43 13.97 0.77
CA GLU A 22 -0.39 14.55 1.82
C GLU A 22 0.22 15.85 2.35
N THR A 23 -0.62 16.86 2.55
CA THR A 23 -0.19 18.16 3.09
C THR A 23 0.03 18.13 4.59
N ALA A 24 -0.65 17.21 5.29
CA ALA A 24 -0.54 17.04 6.72
C ALA A 24 0.72 16.24 7.10
N VAL A 25 1.39 16.65 8.18
CA VAL A 25 2.44 15.82 8.79
C VAL A 25 1.75 14.65 9.49
N ILE A 26 2.01 13.44 8.98
CA ILE A 26 1.50 12.21 9.59
C ILE A 26 2.51 11.72 10.64
N GLU A 27 2.01 11.57 11.86
CA GLU A 27 2.78 11.06 13.00
C GLU A 27 3.26 9.63 12.78
N LEU A 28 4.44 9.30 13.31
CA LEU A 28 5.06 7.99 13.14
C LEU A 28 4.15 6.81 13.54
N PRO A 29 3.43 6.84 14.68
CA PRO A 29 2.57 5.71 15.07
C PRO A 29 1.46 5.43 14.05
N VAL A 30 0.96 6.47 13.38
CA VAL A 30 -0.08 6.35 12.35
C VAL A 30 0.50 5.68 11.11
N LYS A 31 1.73 6.05 10.71
CA LYS A 31 2.42 5.41 9.58
C LYS A 31 2.68 3.92 9.83
N LEU A 32 3.09 3.57 11.05
CA LEU A 32 3.31 2.17 11.44
C LEU A 32 2.02 1.36 11.38
N ALA A 33 0.94 1.87 11.99
CA ALA A 33 -0.36 1.21 11.97
C ALA A 33 -0.90 1.01 10.53
N PHE A 34 -0.64 1.98 9.64
CA PHE A 34 -1.00 1.89 8.23
C PHE A 34 -0.25 0.76 7.52
N ILE A 35 1.10 0.73 7.62
CA ILE A 35 1.92 -0.31 7.00
C ILE A 35 1.56 -1.71 7.55
N ASP A 36 1.34 -1.83 8.86
CA ASP A 36 0.90 -3.09 9.47
C ASP A 36 -0.46 -3.55 8.93
N GLY A 37 -1.38 -2.60 8.71
CA GLY A 37 -2.67 -2.86 8.08
C GLY A 37 -2.52 -3.40 6.65
N LEU A 38 -1.66 -2.77 5.85
CA LEU A 38 -1.34 -3.21 4.49
C LEU A 38 -0.73 -4.63 4.47
N GLY A 39 0.17 -4.94 5.42
CA GLY A 39 0.73 -6.27 5.58
C GLY A 39 -0.34 -7.32 5.92
N ARG A 40 -1.25 -7.00 6.86
CA ARG A 40 -2.37 -7.89 7.22
C ARG A 40 -3.37 -8.09 6.07
N ALA A 41 -3.47 -7.15 5.12
CA ALA A 41 -4.30 -7.29 3.94
C ALA A 41 -3.76 -8.31 2.92
N GLY A 42 -2.58 -8.90 3.17
CA GLY A 42 -1.98 -9.92 2.31
C GLY A 42 -1.19 -9.35 1.12
N LEU A 43 -0.89 -8.04 1.15
CA LEU A 43 -0.03 -7.42 0.16
C LEU A 43 1.39 -7.95 0.31
N LYS A 44 1.99 -8.33 -0.82
CA LYS A 44 3.34 -8.92 -0.87
C LYS A 44 4.43 -7.89 -1.16
N ARG A 45 4.04 -6.69 -1.60
CA ARG A 45 4.93 -5.57 -1.92
C ARG A 45 4.23 -4.27 -1.54
N ILE A 46 4.84 -3.56 -0.60
CA ILE A 46 4.44 -2.26 -0.03
C ILE A 46 5.63 -1.31 -0.15
#